data_AF-A0A971Y0P5-F1
#
_entry.id   AF-A0A971Y0P5-F1
#
_cell.length_a   1.000
_cell.length_b   1.000
_cell.length_c   1.000
_cell.angle_alpha   90.00
_cell.angle_beta   90.00
_cell.angle_gamma   90.00
#
_symmetry.space_group_name_H-M   'P 1'
#
loop_
_entity.id
_entity.type
_entity.pdbx_description
1 polymer ?
#
loop_
_entity_poly.entity_id
_entity_poly.type
_entity_poly.pdbx_seq_one_letter_code
_entity_poly.pdbx_strand_id
1 'polypeptide(L)'
;MEYLIIDGYNVIGGWPELAAIMKHSPEDARHLLLEALREYQSYTGQHIILVFDAYRSKGAKETQHFPGLEVRYTDFGQTADSLIESLVSRLTERKESV
;
A
#
# COMPACT_ATOMS: atom_id res chain seq x y z
N MET A 1 10.61 14.35 -7.23
CA MET A 1 9.75 13.67 -6.25
C MET A 1 9.78 12.18 -6.53
N GLU A 2 10.18 11.39 -5.55
CA GLU A 2 10.26 9.94 -5.63
C GLU A 2 9.04 9.33 -4.93
N TYR A 3 8.43 8.34 -5.58
CA TYR A 3 7.30 7.60 -5.04
C TYR A 3 7.71 6.14 -4.84
N LEU A 4 7.37 5.59 -3.69
CA LEU A 4 7.51 4.16 -3.39
C LEU A 4 6.11 3.54 -3.37
N ILE A 5 5.81 2.69 -4.35
CA ILE A 5 4.53 2.00 -4.45
C ILE A 5 4.74 0.55 -3.99
N ILE A 6 3.93 0.08 -3.04
CA ILE A 6 4.13 -1.19 -2.35
C ILE A 6 2.86 -2.05 -2.45
N ASP A 7 2.97 -3.29 -2.90
CA ASP A 7 1.94 -4.32 -2.67
C ASP A 7 2.07 -4.84 -1.24
N GLY A 8 1.11 -4.47 -0.40
CA GLY A 8 1.15 -4.77 1.03
C GLY A 8 1.05 -6.26 1.35
N TYR A 9 0.31 -7.07 0.56
CA TYR A 9 0.22 -8.50 0.84
C TYR A 9 1.47 -9.24 0.38
N ASN A 10 2.13 -8.78 -0.67
CA ASN A 10 3.43 -9.31 -1.07
C ASN A 10 4.47 -9.10 0.04
N VAL A 11 4.55 -7.88 0.58
CA VAL A 11 5.48 -7.57 1.70
C VAL A 11 5.15 -8.35 2.96
N ILE A 12 3.87 -8.41 3.36
CA ILE A 12 3.43 -9.22 4.52
C ILE A 12 3.82 -10.68 4.34
N GLY A 13 3.68 -11.24 3.14
CA GLY A 13 4.06 -12.62 2.85
C GLY A 13 5.58 -12.86 2.88
N GLY A 14 6.37 -11.84 2.58
CA GLY A 14 7.84 -11.90 2.57
C GLY A 14 8.49 -11.73 3.95
N TRP A 15 7.80 -11.14 4.93
CA TRP A 15 8.30 -10.92 6.29
C TRP A 15 7.75 -11.98 7.25
N PRO A 16 8.59 -12.91 7.77
CA PRO A 16 8.13 -14.04 8.58
C PRO A 16 7.24 -13.65 9.76
N GLU A 17 7.55 -12.52 10.41
CA GLU A 17 6.83 -12.00 11.56
C GLU A 17 5.42 -11.54 11.18
N LEU A 18 5.30 -10.76 10.09
CA LEU A 18 4.00 -10.31 9.58
C LEU A 18 3.20 -11.47 8.99
N ALA A 19 3.85 -12.40 8.30
CA ALA A 19 3.23 -13.59 7.75
C ALA A 19 2.64 -14.49 8.84
N ALA A 20 3.30 -14.59 10.00
CA ALA A 20 2.77 -15.31 11.16
C ALA A 20 1.52 -14.61 11.70
N ILE A 21 1.55 -13.29 11.86
CA ILE A 21 0.41 -12.50 12.36
C ILE A 21 -0.77 -12.57 11.37
N MET A 22 -0.51 -12.48 10.07
CA MET A 22 -1.50 -12.55 8.99
C MET A 22 -2.36 -13.81 9.03
N LYS A 23 -1.81 -14.94 9.52
CA LYS A 23 -2.56 -16.20 9.69
C LYS A 23 -3.63 -16.12 10.77
N HIS A 24 -3.44 -15.25 11.76
CA HIS A 24 -4.33 -15.09 12.91
C HIS A 24 -5.19 -13.84 12.79
N SER A 25 -4.61 -12.74 12.34
CA SER A 25 -5.24 -11.42 12.22
C SER A 25 -4.70 -10.65 11.01
N PRO A 26 -5.42 -10.69 9.87
CA PRO A 26 -5.07 -9.89 8.70
C PRO A 26 -5.14 -8.38 8.94
N GLU A 27 -5.92 -7.95 9.93
CA GLU A 27 -5.99 -6.54 10.32
C GLU A 27 -4.71 -6.10 11.04
N ASP A 28 -4.26 -6.88 12.02
CA ASP A 28 -3.03 -6.56 12.78
C ASP A 28 -1.80 -6.58 11.87
N ALA A 29 -1.70 -7.54 10.95
CA ALA A 29 -0.59 -7.60 10.00
C ALA A 29 -0.53 -6.35 9.10
N ARG A 30 -1.69 -5.85 8.65
CA ARG A 30 -1.78 -4.62 7.87
C ARG A 30 -1.43 -3.38 8.69
N HIS A 31 -1.91 -3.33 9.93
CA HIS A 31 -1.62 -2.23 10.84
C HIS A 31 -0.13 -2.14 11.17
N LEU A 32 0.52 -3.27 11.46
CA LEU A 32 1.96 -3.30 11.73
C LEU A 32 2.80 -2.93 10.51
N LEU A 33 2.41 -3.37 9.31
CA LEU A 33 3.05 -2.91 8.08
C LEU A 33 2.89 -1.39 7.90
N LEU A 34 1.69 -0.85 8.16
CA LEU A 34 1.43 0.57 8.07
C LEU A 34 2.34 1.37 9.01
N GLU A 35 2.45 0.97 10.28
CA GLU A 35 3.31 1.66 11.25
C GLU A 35 4.79 1.60 10.85
N ALA A 36 5.28 0.44 10.40
CA ALA A 36 6.65 0.32 9.89
C ALA A 36 6.92 1.25 8.70
N LEU A 37 5.94 1.38 7.79
CA LEU A 37 6.06 2.27 6.64
C LEU A 37 5.96 3.75 7.02
N ARG A 38 5.23 4.10 8.07
CA ARG A 38 5.21 5.48 8.60
C ARG A 38 6.56 5.87 9.16
N GLU A 39 7.21 4.98 9.90
CA GLU A 39 8.57 5.20 10.40
C GLU A 39 9.57 5.35 9.23
N TYR A 40 9.48 4.45 8.25
CA TYR A 40 10.32 4.52 7.05
C TYR A 40 10.08 5.80 6.23
N GLN A 41 8.82 6.22 6.08
CA GLN A 41 8.43 7.48 5.43
C GLN A 41 9.04 8.68 6.15
N SER A 42 8.93 8.74 7.48
CA SER A 42 9.50 9.81 8.30
C SER A 42 11.02 9.87 8.22
N TYR A 43 11.68 8.71 8.09
CA TYR A 43 13.14 8.63 7.99
C TYR A 43 13.65 9.03 6.60
N THR A 44 12.96 8.61 5.54
CA THR A 44 13.42 8.80 4.15
C THR A 44 12.86 10.04 3.46
N GLY A 45 11.70 10.53 3.90
CA GLY A 45 10.96 11.61 3.23
C GLY A 45 10.30 11.20 1.91
N GLN A 46 10.36 9.92 1.51
CA GLN A 46 9.72 9.44 0.27
C GLN A 46 8.20 9.47 0.39
N HIS A 47 7.49 9.68 -0.73
CA HIS A 47 6.04 9.52 -0.76
C HIS A 47 5.69 8.05 -0.99
N ILE A 48 4.98 7.45 -0.05
CA ILE A 48 4.66 6.02 -0.10
C ILE A 48 3.20 5.83 -0.47
N ILE A 49 2.93 4.92 -1.40
CA ILE A 49 1.57 4.45 -1.72
C ILE A 49 1.53 2.95 -1.42
N LEU A 50 0.82 2.59 -0.35
CA LEU A 50 0.60 1.21 0.07
C LEU A 50 -0.71 0.69 -0.54
N VAL A 51 -0.64 -0.37 -1.33
CA VAL A 51 -1.77 -0.98 -2.02
C VAL A 51 -2.14 -2.31 -1.38
N PHE A 52 -3.43 -2.50 -1.07
CA PHE A 52 -3.99 -3.78 -0.63
C PHE A 52 -5.07 -4.28 -1.59
N ASP A 53 -5.01 -5.56 -1.94
CA ASP A 53 -6.07 -6.21 -2.71
C ASP A 53 -7.36 -6.37 -1.88
N ALA A 54 -8.46 -5.76 -2.32
CA ALA A 54 -9.75 -5.82 -1.63
C ALA A 54 -10.39 -7.21 -1.62
N TYR A 55 -9.99 -8.12 -2.52
CA TYR A 55 -10.45 -9.51 -2.51
C TYR A 55 -10.16 -10.21 -1.17
N ARG A 56 -9.08 -9.80 -0.49
CA ARG A 56 -8.65 -10.36 0.80
C ARG A 56 -9.21 -9.61 2.01
N SER A 57 -9.96 -8.51 1.82
CA SER A 57 -10.59 -7.76 2.91
C SER A 57 -12.11 -7.87 2.88
N LYS A 58 -12.73 -8.08 4.04
CA LYS A 58 -14.19 -8.00 4.16
C LYS A 58 -14.64 -6.54 4.06
N GLY A 59 -15.38 -6.20 3.01
CA GLY A 59 -16.03 -4.91 2.81
C GLY A 59 -15.23 -3.90 1.98
N ALA A 60 -15.92 -2.88 1.48
CA ALA A 60 -15.29 -1.73 0.85
C ALA A 60 -14.45 -0.99 1.90
N LYS A 61 -13.18 -0.75 1.60
CA LYS A 61 -12.29 0.05 2.45
C LYS A 61 -11.96 1.34 1.73
N GLU A 62 -12.23 2.46 2.39
CA GLU A 62 -11.89 3.78 1.89
C GLU A 62 -10.36 3.96 1.81
N THR A 63 -9.92 4.80 0.88
CA THR A 63 -8.52 5.22 0.79
C THR A 63 -8.19 6.05 2.04
N GLN A 64 -7.09 5.73 2.69
CA GLN A 64 -6.64 6.44 3.89
C GLN A 64 -5.43 7.31 3.54
N HIS A 65 -5.44 8.56 3.99
CA HIS A 65 -4.37 9.52 3.74
C HIS A 65 -3.68 9.89 5.04
N PHE A 66 -2.37 9.67 5.08
CA PHE A 66 -1.46 10.15 6.11
C PHE A 66 -0.43 11.10 5.46
N PRO A 67 0.24 11.97 6.24
CA PRO A 67 1.32 12.79 5.70
C PRO A 67 2.40 11.92 5.04
N GLY A 68 2.59 12.07 3.73
CA GLY A 68 3.60 11.32 2.96
C GLY A 68 3.30 9.84 2.72
N LEU A 69 2.17 9.31 3.23
CA LEU A 69 1.79 7.90 3.08
C LEU A 69 0.31 7.77 2.75
N GLU A 70 0.01 7.07 1.67
CA GLU A 70 -1.36 6.83 1.20
C GLU A 70 -1.64 5.32 1.19
N VAL A 71 -2.78 4.90 1.74
CA VAL A 71 -3.22 3.50 1.72
C VAL A 71 -4.40 3.37 0.78
N ARG A 72 -4.22 2.61 -0.31
CA ARG A 72 -5.26 2.32 -1.31
C ARG A 72 -5.68 0.87 -1.24
N TYR A 73 -6.97 0.65 -1.49
CA TYR A 73 -7.55 -0.67 -1.68
C TYR A 73 -7.97 -0.81 -3.14
N THR A 74 -7.81 -2.00 -3.72
CA THR A 74 -8.29 -2.25 -5.08
C THR A 74 -9.82 -2.27 -5.12
N ASP A 75 -10.40 -1.94 -6.28
CA ASP A 75 -11.84 -2.09 -6.48
C ASP A 75 -12.22 -3.57 -6.74
N PHE A 76 -13.53 -3.88 -6.71
CA PHE A 76 -14.02 -5.22 -7.02
C PHE A 76 -13.62 -5.63 -8.45
N GLY A 77 -12.88 -6.74 -8.57
CA GLY A 77 -12.38 -7.24 -9.86
C GLY A 77 -11.09 -6.57 -10.34
N GLN A 78 -10.50 -5.66 -9.56
CA GLN A 78 -9.20 -5.05 -9.83
C GLN A 78 -8.10 -5.72 -9.00
N THR A 79 -6.95 -5.99 -9.62
CA THR A 79 -5.76 -6.55 -8.95
C THR A 79 -4.85 -5.43 -8.45
N ALA A 80 -4.01 -5.74 -7.45
CA ALA A 80 -2.99 -4.79 -6.97
C ALA A 80 -2.10 -4.30 -8.12
N ASP A 81 -1.63 -5.21 -8.98
CA ASP A 81 -0.81 -4.88 -10.16
C ASP A 81 -1.49 -3.86 -11.08
N SER A 82 -2.75 -4.08 -11.45
CA SER A 82 -3.48 -3.16 -12.33
C SER A 82 -3.71 -1.77 -11.71
N LEU A 83 -3.88 -1.70 -10.38
CA LEU A 83 -3.95 -0.42 -9.69
C LEU A 83 -2.58 0.27 -9.68
N ILE A 84 -1.50 -0.47 -9.44
CA ILE A 84 -0.13 0.04 -9.46
C ILE A 84 0.21 0.59 -10.85
N GLU A 85 -0.10 -0.13 -11.92
CA GLU A 85 0.07 0.33 -13.30
C GLU A 85 -0.67 1.65 -13.54
N SER A 86 -1.95 1.74 -13.14
CA SER A 86 -2.73 2.97 -13.24
C SER A 86 -2.15 4.14 -12.43
N LEU A 87 -1.57 3.85 -11.26
CA LEU A 87 -0.89 4.86 -10.43
C LEU A 87 0.39 5.35 -11.11
N VAL A 88 1.23 4.45 -11.60
CA VAL A 88 2.49 4.79 -12.29
C VAL A 88 2.22 5.65 -13.52
N SER A 89 1.25 5.26 -14.36
CA SER A 89 0.87 6.06 -15.54
C SER A 89 0.44 7.47 -15.17
N ARG A 90 -0.46 7.62 -14.18
CA ARG A 90 -0.93 8.94 -13.71
C ARG A 90 0.18 9.80 -13.09
N LEU A 91 1.06 9.20 -12.31
CA LEU A 91 2.18 9.91 -11.68
C LEU A 91 3.20 10.37 -12.72
N THR A 92 3.38 9.61 -13.81
CA THR A 92 4.26 9.96 -14.93
C THR A 92 3.67 11.12 -15.74
N GLU A 93 2.38 11.06 -16.10
CA GLU A 93 1.67 12.15 -16.80
C GLU A 93 1.72 13.48 -16.03
N ARG A 94 1.58 13.44 -14.70
CA ARG A 94 1.70 14.62 -13.84
C ARG A 94 3.12 15.19 -13.80
N LYS A 95 4.14 14.36 -14.00
CA LYS A 95 5.55 14.80 -14.04
C LYS A 95 5.86 15.54 -15.34
N GLU A 96 5.27 15.12 -16.46
CA GLU A 96 5.47 15.73 -17.79
C GLU A 96 4.69 17.05 -17.96
N SER A 97 3.71 17.31 -17.09
CA SER A 97 2.88 18.52 -17.12
C SER A 97 3.42 19.68 -16.25
N VAL A 98 4.64 19.56 -15.71
CA VAL A 98 5.28 20.52 -14.81
C VAL A 98 6.64 20.95 -15.35
#